data_AF-A0A1G2CHB7-F1
#
_entry.id   AF-A0A1G2CHB7-F1
#
_cell.length_a   1.000
_cell.length_b   1.000
_cell.length_c   1.000
_cell.angle_alpha   90.00
_cell.angle_beta   90.00
_cell.angle_gamma   90.00
#
_symmetry.space_group_name_H-M   'P 1'
#
loop_
_entity.id
_entity.type
_entity.pdbx_description
1 polymer ?
#
loop_
_entity_poly.entity_id
_entity_poly.type
_entity_poly.pdbx_seq_one_letter_code
_entity_poly.pdbx_strand_id
1 'polypeptide(L)'
;MKFTELKLKIMRASRKGQVMLISVLTLGAVMLGATAVSGLLVVYQIRMSSDAAGSAKAIFASDAGIDWALYQFLKPTSTAPAPVFSNGARFEIVCKDASDNIVQCTNASTSLIRSSGIHGTISRAFELGL
;
A
#
# COMPACT_ATOMS: atom_id res chain seq x y z
N MET A 1 -52.45 -40.66 36.83
CA MET A 1 -51.38 -40.95 35.86
C MET A 1 -51.29 -40.00 34.66
N LYS A 2 -52.36 -39.35 34.18
CA LYS A 2 -52.29 -38.43 33.00
C LYS A 2 -51.55 -37.09 33.22
N PHE A 3 -51.44 -36.61 34.46
CA PHE A 3 -50.89 -35.27 34.74
C PHE A 3 -49.35 -35.21 34.68
N THR A 4 -48.67 -36.30 34.99
CA THR A 4 -47.21 -36.44 34.93
C THR A 4 -46.70 -36.48 33.48
N GLU A 5 -47.42 -37.17 32.59
CA GLU A 5 -47.14 -37.23 31.15
C GLU A 5 -47.24 -35.85 30.48
N LEU A 6 -48.23 -35.03 30.88
CA LEU A 6 -48.42 -33.69 30.34
C LEU A 6 -47.29 -32.73 30.73
N LYS A 7 -46.86 -32.76 32.00
CA LYS A 7 -45.71 -31.99 32.48
C LYS A 7 -44.42 -32.37 31.75
N LEU A 8 -44.22 -33.67 31.50
CA LEU A 8 -43.01 -34.17 30.82
C LEU A 8 -42.95 -33.72 29.36
N LYS A 9 -44.11 -33.66 28.67
CA LYS A 9 -44.23 -33.18 27.28
C LYS A 9 -43.96 -31.67 27.18
N ILE A 10 -44.48 -30.87 28.11
CA ILE A 10 -44.24 -29.42 28.19
C ILE A 10 -42.77 -29.11 28.51
N MET A 11 -42.14 -29.84 29.45
CA MET A 11 -40.72 -29.70 29.77
C MET A 11 -39.78 -30.12 28.63
N ARG A 12 -40.19 -31.07 27.76
CA ARG A 12 -39.44 -31.41 26.54
C ARG A 12 -39.58 -30.35 25.44
N ALA A 13 -40.77 -29.76 25.28
CA ALA A 13 -41.01 -28.70 24.30
C ALA A 13 -40.22 -27.41 24.63
N SER A 14 -40.16 -27.02 25.91
CA SER A 14 -39.36 -25.88 26.37
C SER A 14 -37.86 -26.06 26.09
N ARG A 15 -37.31 -27.26 26.32
CA ARG A 15 -35.91 -27.58 26.00
C ARG A 15 -35.61 -27.53 24.50
N LYS A 16 -36.52 -27.97 23.64
CA LYS A 16 -36.36 -27.86 22.18
C LYS A 16 -36.30 -26.39 21.72
N GLY A 17 -37.16 -25.53 22.26
CA GLY A 17 -37.12 -24.09 21.97
C GLY A 17 -35.83 -23.42 22.44
N GLN A 18 -35.33 -23.78 23.63
CA GLN A 18 -34.05 -23.27 24.14
C GLN A 18 -32.85 -23.69 23.28
N VAL A 19 -32.81 -24.96 22.84
CA VAL A 19 -31.74 -25.44 21.94
C VAL A 19 -31.78 -24.70 20.60
N MET A 20 -32.98 -24.45 20.05
CA MET A 20 -33.13 -23.67 18.83
C MET A 20 -32.60 -22.24 19.00
N LEU A 21 -32.96 -21.54 20.09
CA LEU A 21 -32.47 -20.18 20.34
C LEU A 21 -30.96 -20.11 20.50
N ILE A 22 -30.37 -21.03 21.27
CA ILE A 22 -28.92 -21.08 21.45
C ILE A 22 -28.23 -21.33 20.10
N SER A 23 -28.76 -22.25 19.27
CA SER A 23 -28.17 -22.55 17.97
C SER A 23 -28.23 -21.37 16.98
N VAL A 24 -29.34 -20.62 16.96
CA VAL A 24 -29.46 -19.43 16.09
C VAL A 24 -28.57 -18.31 16.59
N LEU A 25 -28.47 -18.14 17.92
CA LEU A 25 -27.64 -17.11 18.53
C LEU A 25 -26.14 -17.40 18.33
N THR A 26 -25.72 -18.66 18.42
CA THR A 26 -24.34 -19.05 18.10
C THR A 26 -24.04 -18.89 16.61
N LEU A 27 -24.94 -19.31 15.71
CA LEU A 27 -24.75 -19.11 14.27
C LEU A 27 -24.65 -17.63 13.92
N GLY A 28 -25.52 -16.81 14.50
CA GLY A 28 -25.51 -15.35 14.33
C GLY A 28 -24.21 -14.72 14.82
N ALA A 29 -23.73 -15.12 16.00
CA ALA A 29 -22.47 -14.65 16.55
C ALA A 29 -21.27 -15.01 15.65
N VAL A 30 -21.24 -16.23 15.13
CA VAL A 30 -20.18 -16.68 14.21
C VAL A 30 -20.23 -15.91 12.89
N MET A 31 -21.42 -15.71 12.30
CA MET A 31 -21.58 -14.96 11.05
C MET A 31 -21.18 -13.49 11.21
N LEU A 32 -21.56 -12.85 12.33
CA LEU A 32 -21.15 -11.48 12.65
C LEU A 32 -19.64 -11.37 12.82
N GLY A 33 -19.02 -12.29 13.56
CA GLY A 33 -17.57 -12.33 13.76
C GLY A 33 -16.82 -12.49 12.43
N ALA A 34 -17.25 -13.43 11.59
CA ALA A 34 -16.65 -13.64 10.27
C ALA A 34 -16.77 -12.40 9.38
N THR A 35 -17.97 -11.79 9.33
CA THR A 35 -18.23 -10.61 8.49
C THR A 35 -17.41 -9.40 8.95
N ALA A 36 -17.25 -9.19 10.26
CA ALA A 36 -16.45 -8.11 10.80
C ALA A 36 -14.96 -8.26 10.42
N VAL A 37 -14.40 -9.46 10.54
CA VAL A 37 -13.02 -9.74 10.14
C VAL A 37 -12.84 -9.56 8.63
N SER A 38 -13.75 -10.09 7.81
CA SER A 38 -13.70 -9.92 6.35
C SER A 38 -13.80 -8.45 5.96
N GLY A 39 -14.69 -7.67 6.58
CA GLY A 39 -14.83 -6.24 6.31
C GLY A 39 -13.53 -5.48 6.60
N LEU A 40 -12.89 -5.77 7.73
CA LEU A 40 -11.60 -5.16 8.08
C LEU A 40 -10.50 -5.52 7.08
N LEU A 41 -10.41 -6.79 6.68
CA LEU A 41 -9.42 -7.24 5.70
C LEU A 41 -9.60 -6.55 4.35
N VAL A 42 -10.84 -6.41 3.86
CA VAL A 42 -11.12 -5.72 2.60
C VAL A 42 -10.64 -4.26 2.66
N VAL A 43 -10.88 -3.55 3.76
CA VAL A 43 -10.40 -2.17 3.94
C VAL A 43 -8.88 -2.10 3.87
N TYR A 44 -8.17 -3.03 4.50
CA TYR A 44 -6.71 -3.09 4.42
C TYR A 44 -6.23 -3.37 2.99
N GLN A 45 -6.87 -4.29 2.27
CA GLN A 45 -6.51 -4.61 0.89
C GLN A 45 -6.67 -3.40 -0.05
N ILE A 46 -7.73 -2.59 0.13
CA ILE A 46 -7.94 -1.36 -0.66
C ILE A 46 -6.82 -0.34 -0.39
N ARG A 47 -6.44 -0.13 0.88
CA ARG A 47 -5.33 0.77 1.21
C ARG A 47 -4.02 0.31 0.58
N MET A 48 -3.69 -0.97 0.70
CA MET A 48 -2.49 -1.54 0.09
C MET A 48 -2.50 -1.38 -1.45
N SER A 49 -3.66 -1.54 -2.09
CA SER A 49 -3.80 -1.32 -3.53
C SER A 49 -3.54 0.15 -3.93
N SER A 50 -4.08 1.11 -3.16
CA SER A 50 -3.82 2.54 -3.40
C SER A 50 -2.35 2.90 -3.19
N ASP A 51 -1.72 2.36 -2.15
CA ASP A 51 -0.31 2.59 -1.87
C ASP A 51 0.58 1.97 -2.95
N ALA A 52 0.20 0.81 -3.48
CA ALA A 52 0.89 0.18 -4.61
C ALA A 52 0.83 1.07 -5.87
N ALA A 53 -0.33 1.63 -6.20
CA ALA A 53 -0.47 2.56 -7.32
C ALA A 53 0.35 3.85 -7.12
N GLY A 54 0.33 4.43 -5.92
CA GLY A 54 1.15 5.59 -5.58
C GLY A 54 2.64 5.29 -5.65
N SER A 55 3.05 4.11 -5.18
CA SER A 55 4.42 3.61 -5.26
C SER A 55 4.87 3.40 -6.70
N ALA A 56 4.02 2.87 -7.58
CA ALA A 56 4.34 2.71 -8.99
C ALA A 56 4.61 4.06 -9.68
N LYS A 57 3.80 5.09 -9.37
CA LYS A 57 4.03 6.45 -9.86
C LYS A 57 5.36 7.03 -9.34
N ALA A 58 5.65 6.84 -8.05
CA ALA A 58 6.92 7.28 -7.46
C ALA A 58 8.12 6.55 -8.10
N ILE A 59 8.03 5.25 -8.34
CA ILE A 59 9.07 4.47 -9.04
C ILE A 59 9.31 5.04 -10.44
N PHE A 60 8.25 5.23 -11.22
CA PHE A 60 8.38 5.72 -12.59
C PHE A 60 8.94 7.14 -12.65
N ALA A 61 8.54 8.01 -11.71
CA ALA A 61 9.13 9.35 -11.60
C ALA A 61 10.62 9.29 -11.24
N SER A 62 11.00 8.40 -10.32
CA SER A 62 12.39 8.18 -9.94
C SER A 62 13.24 7.72 -11.12
N ASP A 63 12.72 6.76 -11.89
CA ASP A 63 13.39 6.17 -13.06
C ASP A 63 13.65 7.23 -14.14
N ALA A 64 12.61 7.96 -14.53
CA ALA A 64 12.73 9.08 -15.48
C ALA A 64 13.69 10.18 -15.00
N GLY A 65 13.75 10.43 -13.68
CA GLY A 65 14.71 11.37 -13.09
C GLY A 65 16.16 10.88 -13.19
N ILE A 66 16.40 9.57 -12.99
CA ILE A 66 17.74 8.97 -13.17
C ILE A 66 18.15 9.04 -14.64
N ASP A 67 17.26 8.68 -15.56
CA ASP A 67 17.56 8.69 -16.99
C ASP A 67 17.90 10.09 -17.47
N TRP A 68 17.16 11.11 -17.00
CA TRP A 68 17.45 12.50 -17.31
C TRP A 68 18.78 12.96 -16.70
N ALA A 69 19.06 12.62 -15.43
CA ALA A 69 20.33 12.95 -14.79
C ALA A 69 21.53 12.29 -15.49
N LEU A 70 21.41 11.02 -15.85
CA LEU A 70 22.42 10.28 -16.60
C LEU A 70 22.63 10.87 -17.99
N TYR A 71 21.56 11.28 -18.66
CA TYR A 71 21.65 11.98 -19.94
C TYR A 71 22.41 13.31 -19.81
N GLN A 72 22.12 14.10 -18.77
CA GLN A 72 22.84 15.34 -18.48
C GLN A 72 24.32 15.08 -18.14
N PHE A 73 24.63 13.99 -17.45
CA PHE A 73 26.02 13.57 -17.19
C PHE A 73 26.76 13.21 -18.49
N LEU A 74 26.15 12.41 -19.36
CA LEU A 74 26.73 12.00 -20.64
C LEU A 74 26.81 13.14 -21.67
N LYS A 75 25.90 14.12 -21.58
CA LYS A 75 25.83 15.29 -22.47
C LYS A 75 25.70 16.59 -21.65
N PRO A 76 26.79 17.06 -21.03
CA PRO A 76 26.77 18.17 -20.08
C PRO A 76 26.35 19.52 -20.69
N THR A 77 26.45 19.68 -22.01
CA THR A 77 26.00 20.88 -22.72
C THR A 77 24.51 20.84 -23.09
N SER A 78 23.79 19.77 -22.76
CA SER A 78 22.38 19.66 -23.10
C SER A 78 21.52 20.53 -22.20
N THR A 79 20.60 21.27 -22.84
CA THR A 79 19.56 22.07 -22.18
C THR A 79 18.22 21.34 -22.21
N ALA A 80 18.24 20.01 -22.27
CA ALA A 80 17.02 19.21 -22.33
C ALA A 80 16.17 19.49 -21.07
N PRO A 81 14.92 19.91 -21.21
CA PRO A 81 14.08 20.20 -20.06
C PRO A 81 13.85 18.93 -19.24
N ALA A 82 13.76 19.10 -17.93
CA ALA A 82 13.42 18.02 -17.02
C ALA A 82 12.00 17.48 -17.33
N PRO A 83 11.76 16.16 -17.27
CA PRO A 83 10.42 15.59 -17.45
C PRO A 83 9.42 16.14 -16.42
N VAL A 84 8.20 16.43 -16.86
CA VAL A 84 7.10 16.91 -16.01
C VAL A 84 5.93 15.93 -16.12
N PHE A 85 5.37 15.52 -14.98
CA PHE A 85 4.22 14.60 -14.95
C PHE A 85 2.93 15.33 -14.63
N SER A 86 1.85 15.01 -15.35
CA SER A 86 0.50 15.54 -15.12
C SER A 86 -0.28 14.81 -14.02
N ASN A 87 0.28 13.73 -13.47
CA ASN A 87 -0.39 12.79 -12.56
C ASN A 87 -0.07 13.04 -11.06
N GLY A 88 0.52 14.19 -10.74
CA GLY A 88 0.93 14.58 -9.39
C GLY A 88 2.22 13.91 -8.88
N ALA A 89 2.88 13.10 -9.70
CA ALA A 89 4.21 12.59 -9.39
C ALA A 89 5.29 13.64 -9.70
N ARG A 90 6.38 13.63 -8.94
CA ARG A 90 7.57 14.45 -9.17
C ARG A 90 8.82 13.66 -8.82
N PHE A 91 9.98 14.08 -9.30
CA PHE A 91 11.25 13.54 -8.81
C PHE A 91 12.13 14.65 -8.25
N GLU A 92 13.10 14.23 -7.45
CA GLU A 92 14.17 15.06 -6.91
C GLU A 92 15.49 14.33 -7.16
N ILE A 93 16.46 15.03 -7.75
CA ILE A 93 17.75 14.45 -8.12
C ILE A 93 18.84 15.06 -7.24
N VAL A 94 19.70 14.21 -6.72
CA VAL A 94 20.90 14.59 -5.98
C VAL A 94 22.08 13.87 -6.62
N CYS A 95 23.05 14.65 -7.08
CA CYS A 95 24.30 14.13 -7.64
C CYS A 95 25.44 14.42 -6.67
N LYS A 96 26.31 13.43 -6.46
CA LYS A 96 27.42 13.51 -5.52
C LYS A 96 28.75 13.14 -6.17
N ASP A 97 29.82 13.75 -5.68
CA ASP A 97 31.19 13.37 -6.00
C ASP A 97 31.71 12.23 -5.11
N ALA A 98 32.94 11.78 -5.36
CA ALA A 98 33.57 10.70 -4.58
C ALA A 98 33.84 11.08 -3.11
N SER A 99 33.69 12.37 -2.75
CA SER A 99 33.83 12.90 -1.39
C SER A 99 32.47 13.19 -0.74
N ASP A 100 31.37 12.69 -1.33
CA ASP A 100 29.98 12.86 -0.87
C ASP A 100 29.44 14.30 -0.93
N ASN A 101 30.12 15.22 -1.63
CA ASN A 101 29.61 16.58 -1.80
C ASN A 101 28.52 16.63 -2.87
N ILE A 102 27.48 17.44 -2.65
CA ILE A 102 26.44 17.68 -3.64
C ILE A 102 27.02 18.52 -4.79
N VAL A 103 26.98 17.97 -6.00
CA VAL A 103 27.48 18.60 -7.23
C VAL A 103 26.38 18.65 -8.28
N GLN A 104 26.61 19.47 -9.32
CA GLN A 104 25.76 19.44 -10.51
C GLN A 104 25.94 18.11 -11.24
N CYS A 105 24.85 17.50 -11.70
CA CYS A 105 24.88 16.21 -12.40
C CYS A 105 25.62 16.24 -13.75
N THR A 106 25.91 17.43 -14.28
CA THR A 106 26.73 17.64 -15.48
C THR A 106 28.24 17.61 -15.19
N ASN A 107 28.65 17.57 -13.92
CA ASN A 107 30.05 17.57 -13.54
C ASN A 107 30.68 16.19 -13.78
N ALA A 108 31.84 16.16 -14.43
CA ALA A 108 32.60 14.93 -14.67
C ALA A 108 33.07 14.25 -13.38
N SER A 109 33.13 14.98 -12.26
CA SER A 109 33.45 14.44 -10.93
C SER A 109 32.27 13.74 -10.24
N THR A 110 31.09 13.68 -10.87
CA THR A 110 29.93 12.98 -10.32
C THR A 110 30.21 11.48 -10.28
N SER A 111 30.15 10.87 -9.09
CA SER A 111 30.33 9.43 -8.89
C SER A 111 29.05 8.72 -8.47
N LEU A 112 28.04 9.47 -8.01
CA LEU A 112 26.76 8.91 -7.61
C LEU A 112 25.61 9.82 -8.03
N ILE A 113 24.61 9.23 -8.66
CA ILE A 113 23.34 9.89 -8.99
C ILE A 113 22.24 9.21 -8.18
N ARG A 114 21.52 9.97 -7.38
CA ARG A 114 20.31 9.54 -6.70
C ARG A 114 19.11 10.28 -7.26
N SER A 115 18.11 9.55 -7.73
CA SER A 115 16.79 10.11 -8.04
C SER A 115 15.78 9.58 -7.03
N SER A 116 14.93 10.47 -6.52
CA SER A 116 13.85 10.15 -5.60
C SER A 116 12.54 10.58 -6.22
N GLY A 117 11.73 9.63 -6.66
CA GLY A 117 10.38 9.88 -7.13
C GLY A 117 9.37 9.91 -5.99
N ILE A 118 8.44 10.85 -6.05
CA ILE A 118 7.53 11.23 -4.98
C ILE A 118 6.11 11.35 -5.55
N HIS A 119 5.14 10.74 -4.87
CA HIS A 119 3.71 10.93 -5.13
C HIS A 119 2.95 10.92 -3.81
N GLY A 120 2.42 12.08 -3.42
CA GLY A 120 1.80 12.26 -2.09
C GLY A 120 2.83 12.06 -0.97
N THR A 121 2.55 11.12 -0.06
CA THR A 121 3.44 10.74 1.05
C THR A 121 4.38 9.57 0.71
N ILE A 122 4.28 9.01 -0.48
CA ILE A 122 5.06 7.84 -0.91
C ILE A 122 6.29 8.35 -1.68
N SER A 123 7.47 7.87 -1.28
CA SER A 123 8.74 8.14 -1.93
C SER A 123 9.48 6.85 -2.25
N ARG A 124 10.06 6.77 -3.44
CA ARG A 124 10.88 5.64 -3.93
C ARG A 124 12.10 6.24 -4.61
N ALA A 125 13.27 5.69 -4.31
CA ALA A 125 14.52 6.22 -4.83
C ALA A 125 15.33 5.11 -5.50
N PHE A 126 16.07 5.53 -6.52
CA PHE A 126 17.09 4.74 -7.17
C PHE A 126 18.42 5.48 -7.10
N GLU A 127 19.48 4.69 -7.00
CA GLU A 127 20.85 5.18 -6.93
C GLU A 127 21.68 4.46 -7.98
N LEU A 128 22.48 5.24 -8.69
CA LEU A 128 23.41 4.76 -9.70
C LEU A 128 24.82 5.24 -9.34
N GLY A 129 25.73 4.30 -9.11
CA GLY A 129 27.16 4.59 -9.06
C GLY A 129 27.71 4.69 -10.48
N LEU A 130 28.54 5.70 -10.73
CA LEU A 130 29.19 5.98 -12.00
C LEU A 130 30.65 5.51 -12.02
#